data_AF-A0A4R8V7Z2-F1
#
_entry.id   AF-A0A4R8V7Z2-F1
#
_cell.length_a   1.000
_cell.length_b   1.000
_cell.length_c   1.000
_cell.angle_alpha   90.00
_cell.angle_beta   90.00
_cell.angle_gamma   90.00
#
_symmetry.space_group_name_H-M   'P 1'
#
loop_
_entity.id
_entity.type
_entity.pdbx_description
1 polymer ?
#
loop_
_entity_poly.entity_id
_entity_poly.type
_entity_poly.pdbx_seq_one_letter_code
_entity_poly.pdbx_strand_id
1 'polypeptide(L)'
;MLLALLSAGLLGVFLSGCTAGASVPPFGVTPTVSVTNAENGSEIGNGRPTVSFDGPLVQRRVVLAVEADADLPALRARLEQRASASHLALTDISPDVLPAGVLEQGVPQLTVLLSAGATRDEARALLASDGPESIDSYFVLSVLVHDLRFVVDSADPTALADAVAREGILSDDLGNYGSAIGANTLEVSYLGALLGDDVVADVRGGMARSAGITADQVRVAAGTPGGAGVDMAAEPEPAAVVIADSDASHGHDGSVSATAATSPGPAVNAWSVYGIGLTVLLIGSVGIMIWTGRRRSAASEIEPEPRDRE
;
A
#
# COMPACT_ATOMS: atom_id res chain seq x y z
N MET A 1 36.28 21.12 -55.21
CA MET A 1 37.23 22.25 -55.14
C MET A 1 36.86 23.10 -53.93
N LEU A 2 37.78 23.18 -52.95
CA LEU A 2 38.10 24.25 -51.97
C LEU A 2 36.93 25.09 -51.40
N LEU A 3 36.73 25.40 -50.10
CA LEU A 3 37.62 25.64 -48.94
C LEU A 3 36.65 25.86 -47.73
N ALA A 4 36.63 25.15 -46.59
CA ALA A 4 37.46 25.23 -45.37
C ALA A 4 37.72 26.65 -44.79
N LEU A 5 37.23 26.92 -43.55
CA LEU A 5 37.71 27.87 -42.50
C LEU A 5 36.62 27.93 -41.40
N LEU A 6 36.67 27.28 -40.22
CA LEU A 6 37.66 27.18 -39.13
C LEU A 6 37.88 28.51 -38.39
N SER A 7 37.29 28.65 -37.20
CA SER A 7 37.69 29.63 -36.18
C SER A 7 37.32 29.08 -34.79
N ALA A 8 38.32 28.42 -34.20
CA ALA A 8 38.39 28.12 -32.77
C ALA A 8 39.04 29.33 -32.07
N GLY A 9 38.39 29.88 -31.05
CA GLY A 9 38.97 30.86 -30.12
C GLY A 9 38.93 30.27 -28.71
N LEU A 10 40.03 29.70 -28.24
CA LEU A 10 41.10 30.31 -27.43
C LEU A 10 40.74 30.37 -25.93
N LEU A 11 41.35 29.42 -25.21
CA LEU A 11 41.52 29.34 -23.77
C LEU A 11 42.09 30.65 -23.20
N GLY A 12 41.44 31.19 -22.15
CA GLY A 12 41.97 32.27 -21.32
C GLY A 12 42.01 31.83 -19.86
N VAL A 13 43.19 31.48 -19.37
CA VAL A 13 43.49 31.22 -17.96
C VAL A 13 43.81 32.56 -17.29
N PHE A 14 42.96 33.01 -16.38
CA PHE A 14 43.29 34.09 -15.44
C PHE A 14 43.29 33.55 -14.01
N LEU A 15 44.48 33.22 -13.52
CA LEU A 15 44.76 33.20 -12.09
C LEU A 15 45.02 34.65 -11.64
N SER A 16 44.19 35.14 -10.73
CA SER A 16 44.59 36.19 -9.79
C SER A 16 43.77 36.06 -8.52
N GLY A 17 44.46 35.70 -7.44
CA GLY A 17 43.92 35.75 -6.10
C GLY A 17 43.88 37.19 -5.58
N CYS A 18 42.80 37.52 -4.89
CA CYS A 18 42.78 38.61 -3.92
C CYS A 18 42.16 38.06 -2.62
N THR A 19 43.00 38.01 -1.59
CA THR A 19 42.63 37.80 -0.20
C THR A 19 41.98 39.08 0.31
N ALA A 20 40.67 39.06 0.58
CA ALA A 20 39.99 40.11 1.33
C ALA A 20 39.00 39.43 2.28
N GLY A 21 39.21 39.66 3.58
CA GLY A 21 38.45 39.04 4.66
C GLY A 21 36.97 39.43 4.60
N ALA A 22 36.12 38.43 4.82
CA ALA A 22 34.72 38.63 5.19
C ALA A 22 34.51 37.97 6.55
N SER A 23 34.06 38.81 7.49
CA SER A 23 33.58 38.45 8.82
C SER A 23 32.47 37.38 8.69
N VAL A 24 32.61 36.30 9.46
CA VAL A 24 31.61 35.24 9.59
C VAL A 24 30.46 35.78 10.45
N PRO A 25 29.24 35.97 9.94
CA PRO A 25 28.08 36.07 10.81
C PRO A 25 27.77 34.69 11.42
N PRO A 26 27.39 34.59 12.70
CA PRO A 26 26.97 33.33 13.29
C PRO A 26 25.55 33.01 12.81
N PHE A 27 25.44 32.36 11.66
CA PHE A 27 24.21 31.69 11.24
C PHE A 27 24.41 30.19 11.38
N GLY A 28 24.09 29.68 12.57
CA GLY A 28 23.67 28.30 12.72
C GLY A 28 22.35 28.13 11.98
N VAL A 29 22.43 27.78 10.70
CA VAL A 29 21.30 27.20 9.98
C VAL A 29 21.76 25.81 9.59
N THR A 30 21.37 24.85 10.42
CA THR A 30 21.29 23.45 10.01
C THR A 30 20.54 23.42 8.67
N PRO A 31 20.99 22.66 7.65
CA PRO A 31 20.11 22.35 6.55
C PRO A 31 18.97 21.53 7.14
N THR A 32 17.88 22.20 7.50
CA THR A 32 16.58 21.55 7.57
C THR A 32 16.29 21.15 6.15
N VAL A 33 16.56 19.88 5.85
CA VAL A 33 15.82 19.18 4.81
C VAL A 33 14.38 19.30 5.24
N SER A 34 13.68 20.28 4.69
CA SER A 34 12.23 20.36 4.82
C SER A 34 11.69 19.20 4.00
N VAL A 35 11.49 18.06 4.67
CA VAL A 35 10.55 17.05 4.23
C VAL A 35 9.15 17.66 4.46
N THR A 36 8.71 18.48 3.51
CA THR A 36 7.29 18.75 3.25
C THR A 36 6.89 17.65 2.28
N ASN A 37 6.03 16.67 2.58
CA ASN A 37 4.72 16.75 3.21
C ASN A 37 4.44 15.42 3.92
N ALA A 38 4.41 15.40 5.25
CA ALA A 38 3.76 14.34 6.01
C ALA A 38 2.33 14.79 6.33
N GLU A 39 1.46 14.82 5.32
CA GLU A 39 0.03 15.05 5.51
C GLU A 39 -0.68 13.71 5.70
N ASN A 40 -0.60 13.19 6.93
CA ASN A 40 -1.52 12.24 7.58
C ASN A 40 -1.91 10.92 6.86
N GLY A 41 -1.10 10.43 5.92
CA GLY A 41 -1.09 9.02 5.52
C GLY A 41 -0.08 8.23 6.35
N SER A 42 -0.38 6.96 6.67
CA SER A 42 0.66 6.02 7.08
C SER A 42 1.69 5.97 5.95
N GLU A 43 2.97 6.20 6.26
CA GLU A 43 4.07 6.06 5.28
C GLU A 43 4.14 4.64 4.70
N ILE A 44 3.53 3.68 5.40
CA ILE A 44 3.46 2.27 5.02
C ILE A 44 2.01 1.89 4.68
N GLY A 45 1.82 1.32 3.49
CA GLY A 45 0.57 0.73 3.04
C GLY A 45 -0.49 1.74 2.62
N ASN A 46 -1.72 1.25 2.52
CA ASN A 46 -2.86 2.01 2.02
C ASN A 46 -3.44 2.84 3.15
N GLY A 47 -2.72 3.90 3.48
CA GLY A 47 -3.15 4.90 4.44
C GLY A 47 -4.45 5.59 4.02
N ARG A 48 -4.79 6.66 4.73
CA ARG A 48 -5.98 7.45 4.43
C ARG A 48 -5.59 8.88 4.07
N PRO A 49 -4.98 9.10 2.89
CA PRO A 49 -4.68 10.45 2.45
C PRO A 49 -5.98 11.24 2.25
N THR A 50 -5.85 12.57 2.12
CA THR A 50 -6.98 13.39 1.68
C THR A 50 -7.25 13.10 0.21
N VAL A 51 -8.43 12.53 -0.08
CA VAL A 51 -8.86 12.13 -1.42
C VAL A 51 -10.15 12.84 -1.79
N SER A 52 -10.06 13.85 -2.64
CA SER A 52 -11.21 14.48 -3.32
C SER A 52 -11.55 13.81 -4.65
N PHE A 53 -10.59 13.09 -5.24
CA PHE A 53 -10.80 12.25 -6.42
C PHE A 53 -11.40 10.90 -6.03
N ASP A 54 -12.63 10.92 -5.53
CA ASP A 54 -13.35 9.75 -5.01
C ASP A 54 -14.55 9.36 -5.90
N GLY A 55 -15.55 8.68 -5.32
CA GLY A 55 -16.70 8.18 -6.03
C GLY A 55 -16.27 7.10 -7.02
N PRO A 56 -16.64 7.17 -8.32
CA PRO A 56 -16.29 6.14 -9.31
C PRO A 56 -14.78 5.92 -9.50
N LEU A 57 -13.95 6.85 -9.03
CA LEU A 57 -12.49 6.79 -9.10
C LEU A 57 -11.88 5.86 -8.04
N VAL A 58 -12.57 5.65 -6.92
CA VAL A 58 -12.17 4.75 -5.84
C VAL A 58 -13.07 3.54 -5.84
N GLN A 59 -12.48 2.35 -5.84
CA GLN A 59 -13.23 1.09 -5.85
C GLN A 59 -12.89 0.25 -4.64
N ARG A 60 -13.90 -0.42 -4.08
CA ARG A 60 -13.68 -1.50 -3.13
C ARG A 60 -13.45 -2.80 -3.88
N ARG A 61 -12.29 -3.41 -3.70
CA ARG A 61 -11.90 -4.66 -4.37
C ARG A 61 -11.28 -5.64 -3.41
N VAL A 62 -11.22 -6.90 -3.84
CA VAL A 62 -10.66 -7.98 -3.03
C VAL A 62 -9.21 -8.21 -3.47
N VAL A 63 -8.31 -8.18 -2.50
CA VAL A 63 -6.89 -8.51 -2.68
C VAL A 63 -6.60 -9.84 -2.02
N LEU A 64 -5.82 -10.64 -2.73
CA LEU A 64 -5.18 -11.85 -2.27
C LEU A 64 -3.68 -11.57 -2.18
N ALA A 65 -3.17 -11.54 -0.96
CA ALA A 65 -1.75 -11.40 -0.65
C ALA A 65 -1.24 -12.75 -0.12
N VAL A 66 -0.18 -13.27 -0.73
CA VAL A 66 0.36 -14.60 -0.41
C VAL A 66 1.81 -14.46 -0.01
N GLU A 67 2.13 -15.09 1.11
CA GLU A 67 3.49 -15.38 1.52
C GLU A 67 3.82 -16.83 1.18
N ALA A 68 4.87 -17.03 0.38
CA ALA A 68 5.29 -18.36 -0.03
C ALA A 68 6.79 -18.40 -0.32
N ASP A 69 7.46 -19.42 0.21
CA ASP A 69 8.81 -19.87 -0.20
C ASP A 69 8.79 -20.72 -1.50
N ALA A 70 7.62 -20.80 -2.16
CA ALA A 70 7.42 -21.59 -3.37
C ALA A 70 7.88 -20.87 -4.65
N ASP A 71 7.92 -21.62 -5.76
CA ASP A 71 8.05 -21.07 -7.12
C ASP A 71 6.85 -20.14 -7.42
N LEU A 72 7.07 -18.83 -7.23
CA LEU A 72 6.06 -17.78 -7.40
C LEU A 72 5.47 -17.76 -8.82
N PRO A 73 6.25 -17.84 -9.92
CA PRO A 73 5.69 -18.01 -11.26
C PRO A 73 4.73 -19.20 -11.37
N ALA A 74 5.09 -20.37 -10.83
CA ALA A 74 4.23 -21.55 -10.88
C ALA A 74 2.95 -21.36 -10.05
N LEU A 75 3.06 -20.75 -8.86
CA LEU A 75 1.91 -20.38 -8.03
C LEU A 75 0.98 -19.41 -8.75
N ARG A 76 1.53 -18.33 -9.32
CA ARG A 76 0.78 -17.33 -10.08
C ARG A 76 0.00 -17.95 -11.24
N ALA A 77 0.64 -18.84 -12.00
CA ALA A 77 0.02 -19.53 -13.14
C ALA A 77 -1.14 -20.43 -12.69
N ARG A 78 -0.99 -21.15 -11.57
CA ARG A 78 -2.07 -21.97 -10.99
C ARG A 78 -3.26 -21.11 -10.55
N LEU A 79 -3.00 -20.00 -9.86
CA LEU A 79 -4.04 -19.06 -9.44
C LEU A 79 -4.79 -18.48 -10.66
N GLU A 80 -4.06 -18.09 -11.71
CA GLU A 80 -4.66 -17.58 -12.94
C GLU A 80 -5.57 -18.62 -13.63
N GLN A 81 -5.12 -19.87 -13.69
CA GLN A 81 -5.89 -20.97 -14.26
C GLN A 81 -7.21 -21.18 -13.49
N ARG A 82 -7.17 -21.14 -12.16
CA ARG A 82 -8.37 -21.31 -11.31
C ARG A 82 -9.29 -20.11 -11.37
N ALA A 83 -8.73 -18.90 -11.38
CA ALA A 83 -9.51 -17.67 -11.56
C ALA A 83 -10.26 -17.71 -12.89
N SER A 84 -9.57 -18.07 -13.98
CA SER A 84 -10.17 -18.26 -15.30
C SER A 84 -11.30 -19.29 -15.29
N ALA A 85 -11.11 -20.43 -14.62
CA ALA A 85 -12.15 -21.46 -14.48
C ALA A 85 -13.38 -20.98 -13.68
N SER A 86 -13.20 -19.95 -12.85
CA SER A 86 -14.25 -19.33 -12.04
C SER A 86 -14.77 -18.01 -12.65
N HIS A 87 -14.38 -17.69 -13.89
CA HIS A 87 -14.70 -16.42 -14.56
C HIS A 87 -14.22 -15.16 -13.82
N LEU A 88 -13.13 -15.28 -13.08
CA LEU A 88 -12.43 -14.19 -12.40
C LEU A 88 -11.18 -13.80 -13.20
N ALA A 89 -10.79 -12.53 -13.08
CA ALA A 89 -9.49 -12.05 -13.56
C ALA A 89 -8.62 -11.66 -12.36
N LEU A 90 -7.33 -11.96 -12.43
CA LEU A 90 -6.34 -11.52 -11.44
C LEU A 90 -5.43 -10.48 -12.08
N THR A 91 -5.26 -9.36 -11.40
CA THR A 91 -4.36 -8.28 -11.81
C THR A 91 -3.28 -8.13 -10.75
N ASP A 92 -2.02 -8.15 -11.15
CA ASP A 92 -0.91 -7.90 -10.21
C ASP A 92 -1.04 -6.46 -9.69
N ILE A 93 -0.78 -6.26 -8.41
CA ILE A 93 -0.93 -4.94 -7.78
C ILE A 93 0.16 -4.71 -6.74
N SER A 94 0.54 -3.45 -6.52
CA SER A 94 1.53 -3.09 -5.50
C SER A 94 1.07 -3.57 -4.12
N PRO A 95 1.96 -4.13 -3.26
CA PRO A 95 1.64 -4.44 -1.87
C PRO A 95 1.20 -3.20 -1.07
N ASP A 96 1.49 -1.98 -1.54
CA ASP A 96 1.06 -0.73 -0.89
C ASP A 96 -0.46 -0.57 -0.80
N VAL A 97 -1.25 -1.35 -1.54
CA VAL A 97 -2.72 -1.39 -1.36
C VAL A 97 -3.16 -2.07 -0.07
N LEU A 98 -2.26 -2.78 0.60
CA LEU A 98 -2.51 -3.49 1.84
C LEU A 98 -2.47 -2.53 3.03
N PRO A 99 -3.25 -2.80 4.09
CA PRO A 99 -3.16 -2.06 5.34
C PRO A 99 -1.76 -2.17 5.96
N ALA A 100 -1.31 -1.12 6.65
CA ALA A 100 0.00 -1.07 7.32
C ALA A 100 0.25 -2.30 8.21
N GLY A 101 -0.74 -2.71 9.02
CA GLY A 101 -0.59 -3.85 9.94
C GLY A 101 -0.36 -5.20 9.26
N VAL A 102 -0.63 -5.33 7.96
CA VAL A 102 -0.25 -6.52 7.17
C VAL A 102 1.21 -6.40 6.74
N LEU A 103 1.60 -5.25 6.20
CA LEU A 103 2.97 -5.00 5.73
C LEU A 103 4.00 -5.00 6.87
N GLU A 104 3.60 -4.64 8.08
CA GLU A 104 4.43 -4.73 9.29
C GLU A 104 4.80 -6.17 9.68
N GLN A 105 4.03 -7.17 9.23
CA GLN A 105 4.33 -8.59 9.48
C GLN A 105 5.25 -9.17 8.41
N GLY A 106 5.16 -8.64 7.20
CA GLY A 106 5.92 -9.08 6.06
C GLY A 106 5.39 -8.43 4.79
N VAL A 107 6.27 -8.25 3.80
CA VAL A 107 5.85 -7.86 2.46
C VAL A 107 5.50 -9.14 1.70
N PRO A 108 4.24 -9.35 1.30
CA PRO A 108 3.84 -10.54 0.57
C PRO A 108 4.60 -10.66 -0.74
N GLN A 109 5.06 -11.86 -1.09
CA GLN A 109 5.81 -12.05 -2.34
C GLN A 109 4.89 -12.07 -3.57
N LEU A 110 3.59 -12.31 -3.38
CA LEU A 110 2.58 -12.21 -4.43
C LEU A 110 1.36 -11.44 -3.93
N THR A 111 1.03 -10.33 -4.59
CA THR A 111 -0.19 -9.55 -4.31
C THR A 111 -0.99 -9.41 -5.59
N VAL A 112 -2.22 -9.95 -5.59
CA VAL A 112 -3.12 -9.89 -6.74
C VAL A 112 -4.49 -9.33 -6.35
N LEU A 113 -5.02 -8.49 -7.23
CA LEU A 113 -6.35 -7.90 -7.15
C LEU A 113 -7.33 -8.72 -8.00
N LEU A 114 -8.46 -9.11 -7.42
CA LEU A 114 -9.51 -9.81 -8.14
C LEU A 114 -10.41 -8.82 -8.89
N SER A 115 -10.99 -9.26 -10.02
CA SER A 115 -12.00 -8.54 -10.82
C SER A 115 -13.04 -7.78 -9.98
N ALA A 116 -13.50 -6.63 -10.46
CA ALA A 116 -14.53 -5.84 -9.77
C ALA A 116 -15.78 -6.69 -9.50
N GLY A 117 -16.32 -6.58 -8.29
CA GLY A 117 -17.46 -7.39 -7.83
C GLY A 117 -17.11 -8.76 -7.24
N ALA A 118 -15.85 -9.20 -7.32
CA ALA A 118 -15.40 -10.43 -6.67
C ALA A 118 -15.53 -10.36 -5.15
N THR A 119 -15.72 -11.52 -4.53
CA THR A 119 -15.93 -11.69 -3.10
C THR A 119 -14.71 -12.30 -2.41
N ARG A 120 -14.63 -12.14 -1.08
CA ARG A 120 -13.57 -12.77 -0.29
C ARG A 120 -13.67 -14.31 -0.30
N ASP A 121 -14.86 -14.87 -0.43
CA ASP A 121 -15.04 -16.32 -0.47
C ASP A 121 -14.55 -16.90 -1.79
N GLU A 122 -14.78 -16.20 -2.91
CA GLU A 122 -14.19 -16.55 -4.21
C GLU A 122 -12.65 -16.50 -4.16
N ALA A 123 -12.06 -15.48 -3.55
CA ALA A 123 -10.60 -15.40 -3.37
C ALA A 123 -10.06 -16.58 -2.54
N ARG A 124 -10.72 -16.94 -1.43
CA ARG A 124 -10.32 -18.12 -0.62
C ARG A 124 -10.48 -19.43 -1.38
N ALA A 125 -11.52 -19.54 -2.21
CA ALA A 125 -11.73 -20.73 -3.03
C ALA A 125 -10.59 -20.97 -4.03
N LEU A 126 -9.91 -19.91 -4.49
CA LEU A 126 -8.72 -20.03 -5.34
C LEU A 126 -7.57 -20.75 -4.64
N LEU A 127 -7.49 -20.67 -3.31
CA LEU A 127 -6.44 -21.29 -2.49
C LEU A 127 -6.80 -22.70 -1.99
N ALA A 128 -8.08 -23.05 -1.92
CA ALA A 128 -8.58 -24.24 -1.23
C ALA A 128 -8.09 -25.60 -1.78
N SER A 129 -7.34 -25.62 -2.88
CA SER A 129 -6.82 -26.84 -3.52
C SER A 129 -5.30 -26.90 -3.63
N ASP A 130 -4.58 -25.86 -3.20
CA ASP A 130 -3.16 -25.98 -2.90
C ASP A 130 -3.06 -26.67 -1.54
N GLY A 131 -2.45 -27.86 -1.49
CA GLY A 131 -2.10 -28.44 -0.19
C GLY A 131 -1.29 -27.43 0.63
N PRO A 132 -1.28 -27.55 1.97
CA PRO A 132 -0.62 -26.59 2.87
C PRO A 132 0.89 -26.46 2.66
N GLU A 133 1.50 -27.25 1.77
CA GLU A 133 2.95 -27.34 1.57
C GLU A 133 3.52 -26.26 0.63
N SER A 134 2.70 -25.40 0.03
CA SER A 134 3.16 -24.39 -0.96
C SER A 134 2.95 -22.93 -0.56
N ILE A 135 2.27 -22.67 0.55
CA ILE A 135 1.89 -21.33 1.01
C ILE A 135 2.14 -21.28 2.51
N ASP A 136 3.00 -20.37 2.95
CA ASP A 136 3.34 -20.20 4.35
C ASP A 136 2.22 -19.45 5.08
N SER A 137 1.77 -18.35 4.48
CA SER A 137 0.67 -17.54 5.00
C SER A 137 -0.06 -16.82 3.85
N TYR A 138 -1.29 -16.38 4.08
CA TYR A 138 -2.00 -15.55 3.11
C TYR A 138 -3.04 -14.66 3.79
N PHE A 139 -3.36 -13.56 3.11
CA PHE A 139 -4.39 -12.60 3.50
C PHE A 139 -5.41 -12.43 2.38
N VAL A 140 -6.69 -12.45 2.75
CA VAL A 140 -7.81 -12.11 1.86
C VAL A 140 -8.56 -10.92 2.45
N LEU A 141 -8.40 -9.77 1.82
CA LEU A 141 -8.83 -8.48 2.34
C LEU A 141 -9.71 -7.75 1.33
N SER A 142 -10.62 -6.94 1.85
CA SER A 142 -11.30 -5.92 1.04
C SER A 142 -10.56 -4.61 1.23
N VAL A 143 -10.02 -4.06 0.15
CA VAL A 143 -9.22 -2.83 0.14
C VAL A 143 -9.89 -1.78 -0.74
N LEU A 144 -9.50 -0.51 -0.53
CA LEU A 144 -9.86 0.59 -1.41
C LEU A 144 -8.71 0.80 -2.39
N VAL A 145 -9.01 0.90 -3.68
CA VAL A 145 -7.99 1.17 -4.70
C VAL A 145 -8.42 2.34 -5.54
N HIS A 146 -7.45 3.15 -5.96
CA HIS A 146 -7.66 4.11 -7.03
C HIS A 146 -7.58 3.41 -8.37
N ASP A 147 -8.57 3.66 -9.21
CA ASP A 147 -8.62 3.23 -10.60
C ASP A 147 -8.77 4.48 -11.47
N LEU A 148 -7.65 5.15 -11.68
CA LEU A 148 -7.57 6.47 -12.31
C LEU A 148 -7.14 6.37 -13.75
N ARG A 149 -7.66 7.28 -14.55
CA ARG A 149 -7.26 7.51 -15.91
C ARG A 149 -7.07 9.00 -16.16
N PHE A 150 -5.84 9.39 -16.45
CA PHE A 150 -5.46 10.72 -16.87
C PHE A 150 -5.48 10.79 -18.39
N VAL A 151 -6.17 11.79 -18.95
CA VAL A 151 -6.30 11.97 -20.39
C VAL A 151 -5.87 13.38 -20.77
N VAL A 152 -4.97 13.45 -21.75
CA VAL A 152 -4.47 14.69 -22.34
C VAL A 152 -4.70 14.66 -23.84
N ASP A 153 -5.38 15.68 -24.36
CA ASP A 153 -5.52 15.88 -25.79
C ASP A 153 -4.19 16.42 -26.36
N SER A 154 -3.71 15.82 -27.45
CA SER A 154 -2.48 16.23 -28.15
C SER A 154 -2.59 15.97 -29.64
N ALA A 155 -2.07 16.90 -30.45
CA ALA A 155 -1.91 16.68 -31.89
C ALA A 155 -0.81 15.67 -32.23
N ASP A 156 0.11 15.42 -31.29
CA ASP A 156 1.16 14.41 -31.39
C ASP A 156 1.29 13.67 -30.03
N PRO A 157 0.42 12.68 -29.77
CA PRO A 157 0.40 11.97 -28.51
C PRO A 157 1.64 11.09 -28.29
N THR A 158 2.34 10.69 -29.36
CA THR A 158 3.60 9.94 -29.28
C THR A 158 4.72 10.83 -28.76
N ALA A 159 4.90 12.02 -29.36
CA ALA A 159 5.91 12.97 -28.88
C ALA A 159 5.64 13.42 -27.44
N LEU A 160 4.36 13.57 -27.07
CA LEU A 160 3.97 13.87 -25.70
C LEU A 160 4.33 12.73 -24.75
N ALA A 161 4.04 11.47 -25.11
CA ALA A 161 4.41 10.32 -24.28
C ALA A 161 5.93 10.26 -24.03
N ASP A 162 6.73 10.49 -25.06
CA ASP A 162 8.20 10.54 -24.93
C ASP A 162 8.67 11.71 -24.05
N ALA A 163 7.99 12.85 -24.08
CA ALA A 163 8.30 14.00 -23.22
C ALA A 163 8.00 13.68 -21.74
N VAL A 164 6.81 13.13 -21.46
CA VAL A 164 6.40 12.72 -20.12
C VAL A 164 7.32 11.64 -19.55
N ALA A 165 7.66 10.63 -20.35
CA ALA A 165 8.56 9.56 -19.93
C ALA A 165 9.97 10.08 -19.61
N ARG A 166 10.46 11.08 -20.36
CA ARG A 166 11.77 11.72 -20.11
C ARG A 166 11.79 12.57 -18.84
N GLU A 167 10.65 13.15 -18.48
CA GLU A 167 10.49 13.94 -17.26
C GLU A 167 10.54 13.06 -16.01
N GLY A 168 10.04 11.82 -16.09
CA GLY A 168 10.14 10.82 -15.01
C GLY A 168 9.09 10.96 -13.90
N ILE A 169 8.39 12.09 -13.83
CA ILE A 169 7.45 12.44 -12.75
C ILE A 169 6.38 11.37 -12.51
N LEU A 170 5.84 10.74 -13.57
CA LEU A 170 4.84 9.68 -13.41
C LEU A 170 5.41 8.42 -12.78
N SER A 171 6.66 8.08 -13.11
CA SER A 171 7.31 6.90 -12.52
C SER A 171 7.66 7.14 -11.06
N ASP A 172 8.01 8.38 -10.71
CA ASP A 172 8.33 8.75 -9.33
C ASP A 172 7.06 8.81 -8.46
N ASP A 173 5.98 9.41 -8.96
CA ASP A 173 4.74 9.64 -8.20
C ASP A 173 3.78 8.45 -8.21
N LEU A 174 3.65 7.75 -9.34
CA LEU A 174 2.69 6.64 -9.49
C LEU A 174 3.35 5.26 -9.34
N GLY A 175 4.67 5.16 -9.56
CA GLY A 175 5.38 3.89 -9.67
C GLY A 175 4.90 3.08 -10.88
N ASN A 176 3.88 2.24 -10.67
CA ASN A 176 3.32 1.37 -11.70
C ASN A 176 2.10 2.02 -12.36
N TYR A 177 2.25 2.37 -13.64
CA TYR A 177 1.17 2.89 -14.47
C TYR A 177 1.20 2.28 -15.87
N GLY A 178 0.05 2.29 -16.53
CA GLY A 178 -0.08 1.99 -17.95
C GLY A 178 -0.17 3.27 -18.77
N SER A 179 0.24 3.21 -20.03
CA SER A 179 0.03 4.30 -20.99
C SER A 179 -0.54 3.77 -22.29
N ALA A 180 -1.42 4.56 -22.91
CA ALA A 180 -2.00 4.25 -24.21
C ALA A 180 -2.03 5.50 -25.09
N ILE A 181 -1.59 5.34 -26.34
CA ILE A 181 -1.60 6.38 -27.36
C ILE A 181 -2.86 6.20 -28.20
N GLY A 182 -3.78 7.15 -28.08
CA GLY A 182 -4.95 7.28 -28.95
C GLY A 182 -4.66 8.10 -30.20
N ALA A 183 -5.68 8.38 -31.00
CA ALA A 183 -5.52 9.16 -32.23
C ALA A 183 -5.00 10.58 -31.97
N ASN A 184 -5.57 11.26 -30.97
CA ASN A 184 -5.21 12.62 -30.57
C ASN A 184 -5.11 12.75 -29.05
N THR A 185 -4.82 11.65 -28.35
CA THR A 185 -4.85 11.61 -26.89
C THR A 185 -3.72 10.77 -26.35
N LEU A 186 -3.10 11.23 -25.27
CA LEU A 186 -2.31 10.38 -24.38
C LEU A 186 -3.17 10.01 -23.17
N GLU A 187 -3.28 8.72 -22.90
CA GLU A 187 -3.94 8.16 -21.73
C GLU A 187 -2.89 7.55 -20.80
N VAL A 188 -3.00 7.83 -19.51
CA VAL A 188 -2.24 7.18 -18.43
C VAL A 188 -3.22 6.56 -17.46
N SER A 189 -3.10 5.26 -17.23
CA SER A 189 -3.95 4.49 -16.31
C SER A 189 -3.20 4.11 -15.05
N TYR A 190 -3.79 4.30 -13.90
CA TYR A 190 -3.25 3.92 -12.59
C TYR A 190 -4.26 3.07 -11.83
N LEU A 191 -3.81 1.88 -11.41
CA LEU A 191 -4.57 0.98 -10.54
C LEU A 191 -3.71 0.61 -9.34
N GLY A 192 -3.99 1.19 -8.18
CA GLY A 192 -3.10 1.09 -7.03
C GLY A 192 -3.67 1.63 -5.73
N ALA A 193 -2.77 2.00 -4.82
CA ALA A 193 -3.11 2.56 -3.52
C ALA A 193 -3.81 3.92 -3.67
N LEU A 194 -4.44 4.40 -2.61
CA LEU A 194 -5.06 5.72 -2.63
C LEU A 194 -3.98 6.81 -2.78
N LEU A 195 -4.15 7.65 -3.79
CA LEU A 195 -3.33 8.84 -4.04
C LEU A 195 -3.96 10.05 -3.34
N GLY A 196 -3.12 10.85 -2.69
CA GLY A 196 -3.53 12.16 -2.19
C GLY A 196 -3.84 13.15 -3.31
N ASP A 197 -4.64 14.15 -3.00
CA ASP A 197 -4.98 15.24 -3.94
C ASP A 197 -3.74 15.98 -4.48
N ASP A 198 -2.70 16.09 -3.65
CA ASP A 198 -1.40 16.66 -4.01
C ASP A 198 -0.69 15.82 -5.07
N VAL A 199 -0.61 14.50 -4.88
CA VAL A 199 -0.03 13.57 -5.87
C VAL A 199 -0.80 13.62 -7.19
N VAL A 200 -2.13 13.63 -7.14
CA VAL A 200 -2.96 13.76 -8.35
C VAL A 200 -2.71 15.12 -9.03
N ALA A 201 -2.54 16.20 -8.27
CA ALA A 201 -2.22 17.52 -8.82
C ALA A 201 -0.81 17.57 -9.47
N ASP A 202 0.19 16.94 -8.86
CA ASP A 202 1.56 16.86 -9.38
C ASP A 202 1.62 16.08 -10.70
N VAL A 203 0.95 14.92 -10.74
CA VAL A 203 0.79 14.12 -11.97
C VAL A 203 0.14 14.93 -13.09
N ARG A 204 -0.97 15.62 -12.80
CA ARG A 204 -1.63 16.50 -13.78
C ARG A 204 -0.70 17.65 -14.21
N GLY A 205 0.05 18.22 -13.27
CA GLY A 205 1.01 19.29 -13.53
C GLY A 205 2.15 18.86 -14.45
N GLY A 206 2.72 17.67 -14.22
CA GLY A 206 3.76 17.08 -15.07
C GLY A 206 3.27 16.81 -16.49
N MET A 207 2.14 16.13 -16.63
CA MET A 207 1.55 15.85 -17.95
C MET A 207 1.20 17.15 -18.70
N ALA A 208 0.63 18.13 -18.01
CA ALA A 208 0.26 19.41 -18.60
C ALA A 208 1.48 20.21 -19.08
N ARG A 209 2.57 20.22 -18.30
CA ARG A 209 3.83 20.89 -18.64
C ARG A 209 4.42 20.32 -19.93
N SER A 210 4.48 19.00 -20.04
CA SER A 210 4.96 18.32 -21.24
C SER A 210 4.06 18.57 -22.46
N ALA A 211 2.76 18.81 -22.26
CA ALA A 211 1.80 19.14 -23.32
C ALA A 211 1.68 20.65 -23.62
N GLY A 212 2.28 21.54 -22.82
CA GLY A 212 2.13 22.99 -22.97
C GLY A 212 0.73 23.51 -22.65
N ILE A 213 0.00 22.83 -21.77
CA ILE A 213 -1.36 23.18 -21.32
C ILE A 213 -1.38 23.43 -19.80
N THR A 214 -2.55 23.74 -19.23
CA THR A 214 -2.70 23.81 -17.77
C THR A 214 -3.11 22.47 -17.17
N ALA A 215 -2.77 22.24 -15.88
CA ALA A 215 -3.15 21.00 -15.17
C ALA A 215 -4.66 20.73 -15.22
N ASP A 216 -5.48 21.78 -15.19
CA ASP A 216 -6.93 21.69 -15.27
C ASP A 216 -7.45 21.11 -16.59
N GLN A 217 -6.65 21.17 -17.65
CA GLN A 217 -6.97 20.58 -18.94
C GLN A 217 -6.63 19.08 -19.02
N VAL A 218 -5.88 18.55 -18.04
CA VAL A 218 -5.69 17.09 -17.88
C VAL A 218 -6.93 16.53 -17.20
N ARG A 219 -7.69 15.72 -17.93
CA ARG A 219 -8.91 15.11 -17.41
C ARG A 219 -8.58 13.89 -16.56
N VAL A 220 -9.25 13.77 -15.41
CA VAL A 220 -9.19 12.57 -14.55
C VAL A 220 -10.54 11.86 -14.63
N ALA A 221 -10.53 10.58 -14.92
CA ALA A 221 -11.73 9.74 -15.04
C ALA A 221 -11.48 8.36 -14.44
N ALA A 222 -12.55 7.58 -14.22
CA ALA A 222 -12.41 6.19 -13.79
C ALA A 222 -11.77 5.38 -14.93
N GLY A 223 -10.81 4.52 -14.58
CA GLY A 223 -10.22 3.56 -15.51
C GLY A 223 -11.24 2.49 -15.90
N THR A 224 -11.90 1.87 -14.92
CA THR A 224 -13.03 0.96 -15.14
C THR A 224 -14.37 1.69 -15.03
N PRO A 225 -15.13 1.86 -16.14
CA PRO A 225 -16.44 2.51 -16.08
C PRO A 225 -17.47 1.63 -15.36
N GLY A 226 -18.33 2.26 -14.56
CA GLY A 226 -19.53 1.62 -13.98
C GLY A 226 -19.31 0.82 -12.70
N GLY A 227 -18.12 0.88 -12.08
CA GLY A 227 -17.90 0.35 -10.73
C GLY A 227 -18.74 1.08 -9.68
N ALA A 228 -19.13 0.36 -8.62
CA ALA A 228 -19.70 0.99 -7.43
C ALA A 228 -18.59 1.81 -6.75
N GLY A 229 -18.60 3.11 -7.03
CA GLY A 229 -17.65 4.05 -6.47
C GLY A 229 -17.77 4.18 -4.95
N VAL A 230 -16.70 4.65 -4.31
CA VAL A 230 -16.65 4.88 -2.86
C VAL A 230 -16.55 6.38 -2.59
N ASP A 231 -17.50 6.90 -1.82
CA ASP A 231 -17.43 8.26 -1.25
C ASP A 231 -16.51 8.21 -0.03
N MET A 232 -15.36 8.88 -0.11
CA MET A 232 -14.34 8.82 0.93
C MET A 232 -14.75 9.57 2.19
N ALA A 233 -15.64 10.56 2.09
CA ALA A 233 -16.16 11.29 3.24
C ALA A 233 -17.15 10.44 4.06
N ALA A 234 -17.88 9.53 3.40
CA ALA A 234 -18.81 8.60 4.05
C ALA A 234 -18.16 7.27 4.47
N GLU A 235 -16.97 6.97 3.95
CA GLU A 235 -16.27 5.73 4.20
C GLU A 235 -15.75 5.66 5.66
N PRO A 236 -16.00 4.55 6.39
CA PRO A 236 -15.49 4.37 7.75
C PRO A 236 -13.97 4.40 7.83
N GLU A 237 -13.44 4.79 8.99
CA GLU A 237 -12.01 4.64 9.28
C GLU A 237 -11.58 3.15 9.18
N PRO A 238 -10.38 2.86 8.66
CA PRO A 238 -9.87 1.51 8.58
C PRO A 238 -9.89 0.84 9.96
N ALA A 239 -10.51 -0.34 10.06
CA ALA A 239 -10.40 -1.13 11.27
C ALA A 239 -8.95 -1.57 11.44
N ALA A 240 -8.43 -1.49 12.67
CA ALA A 240 -7.13 -2.06 12.99
C ALA A 240 -7.15 -3.55 12.64
N VAL A 241 -6.18 -3.98 11.83
CA VAL A 241 -6.04 -5.40 11.47
C VAL A 241 -5.47 -6.12 12.69
N VAL A 242 -6.36 -6.69 13.51
CA VAL A 242 -5.97 -7.54 14.64
C VAL A 242 -5.71 -8.93 14.11
N ILE A 243 -4.43 -9.25 13.93
CA ILE A 243 -4.00 -10.60 13.57
C ILE A 243 -3.85 -11.34 14.89
N ALA A 244 -4.75 -12.29 15.14
CA ALA A 244 -4.60 -13.16 16.29
C ALA A 244 -3.30 -13.94 16.11
N ASP A 245 -2.37 -13.80 17.06
CA ASP A 245 -1.22 -14.69 17.16
C ASP A 245 -1.76 -16.12 17.17
N SER A 246 -1.60 -16.80 16.04
CA SER A 246 -1.85 -18.23 15.96
C SER A 246 -0.69 -18.95 16.66
N ASP A 247 -0.64 -18.83 17.98
CA ASP A 247 -0.04 -19.81 18.90
C ASP A 247 -0.90 -21.09 18.88
N ALA A 248 -1.13 -21.64 17.68
CA ALA A 248 -1.51 -23.03 17.53
C ALA A 248 -0.22 -23.84 17.60
N SER A 249 0.27 -24.00 18.83
CA SER A 249 1.19 -25.06 19.21
C SER A 249 0.70 -26.35 18.53
N HIS A 250 1.42 -26.80 17.51
CA HIS A 250 1.30 -28.16 16.99
C HIS A 250 1.86 -29.10 18.06
N GLY A 251 1.03 -29.36 19.07
CA GLY A 251 1.21 -30.46 20.00
C GLY A 251 1.11 -31.76 19.24
N HIS A 252 2.26 -32.30 18.84
CA HIS A 252 2.40 -33.72 18.61
C HIS A 252 2.19 -34.43 19.94
N ASP A 253 1.01 -34.99 20.16
CA ASP A 253 0.89 -36.17 21.01
C ASP A 253 -0.42 -36.94 20.78
N GLY A 254 -0.26 -38.26 20.69
CA GLY A 254 -1.27 -39.17 21.21
C GLY A 254 -2.22 -39.81 20.21
N SER A 255 -1.76 -40.87 19.56
CA SER A 255 -2.60 -41.93 19.03
C SER A 255 -3.64 -42.43 20.06
N VAL A 256 -4.94 -42.31 19.79
CA VAL A 256 -5.94 -43.30 20.24
C VAL A 256 -7.03 -43.46 19.18
N SER A 257 -7.39 -44.72 18.95
CA SER A 257 -8.21 -45.29 17.90
C SER A 257 -9.67 -44.80 17.75
N ALA A 258 -10.16 -45.07 16.55
CA ALA A 258 -11.52 -44.91 16.05
C ALA A 258 -12.64 -45.49 16.93
N THR A 259 -13.82 -44.87 16.83
CA THR A 259 -15.12 -45.57 16.75
C THR A 259 -16.11 -44.76 15.90
N ALA A 260 -16.89 -45.48 15.09
CA ALA A 260 -17.79 -44.93 14.08
C ALA A 260 -19.18 -44.56 14.63
N ALA A 261 -19.75 -43.54 13.96
CA ALA A 261 -21.16 -43.27 13.65
C ALA A 261 -22.27 -43.44 14.70
N THR A 262 -23.09 -42.38 14.88
CA THR A 262 -24.58 -42.38 14.76
C THR A 262 -25.11 -40.94 14.83
N SER A 263 -25.91 -40.52 13.84
CA SER A 263 -26.85 -39.38 13.89
C SER A 263 -28.23 -39.93 14.34
N PRO A 264 -29.19 -39.20 14.98
CA PRO A 264 -29.60 -37.81 14.72
C PRO A 264 -29.86 -36.95 15.98
N GLY A 265 -30.07 -35.64 15.79
CA GLY A 265 -30.11 -34.62 16.86
C GLY A 265 -31.35 -34.61 17.77
N PRO A 266 -31.39 -33.64 18.71
CA PRO A 266 -32.57 -32.78 18.83
C PRO A 266 -32.21 -31.29 18.91
N ALA A 267 -33.22 -30.47 18.60
CA ALA A 267 -33.22 -29.01 18.63
C ALA A 267 -32.65 -28.44 19.94
N VAL A 268 -31.68 -27.53 19.81
CA VAL A 268 -31.10 -26.78 20.92
C VAL A 268 -31.69 -25.38 21.01
N ASN A 269 -31.95 -25.01 22.25
CA ASN A 269 -32.89 -24.00 22.69
C ASN A 269 -32.16 -22.66 22.77
N ALA A 270 -32.76 -21.58 22.27
CA ALA A 270 -32.18 -20.24 22.14
C ALA A 270 -31.79 -19.52 23.46
N TRP A 271 -31.81 -20.20 24.61
CA TRP A 271 -31.48 -19.62 25.92
C TRP A 271 -30.07 -19.97 26.44
N SER A 272 -29.36 -20.93 25.83
CA SER A 272 -28.01 -21.32 26.28
C SER A 272 -26.89 -20.38 25.80
N VAL A 273 -27.17 -19.49 24.85
CA VAL A 273 -26.19 -18.53 24.30
C VAL A 273 -25.94 -17.35 25.24
N TYR A 274 -26.86 -17.05 26.16
CA TYR A 274 -26.69 -15.96 27.12
C TYR A 274 -25.76 -16.28 28.30
N GLY A 275 -25.44 -17.55 28.54
CA GLY A 275 -24.58 -17.96 29.66
C GLY A 275 -23.07 -17.77 29.41
N ILE A 276 -22.61 -17.88 28.16
CA ILE A 276 -21.17 -17.85 27.83
C ILE A 276 -20.62 -16.42 27.76
N GLY A 277 -21.45 -15.45 27.37
CA GLY A 277 -21.04 -14.04 27.28
C GLY A 277 -20.74 -13.38 28.63
N LEU A 278 -21.43 -13.78 29.71
CA LEU A 278 -21.27 -13.17 31.02
C LEU A 278 -19.96 -13.61 31.71
N THR A 279 -19.52 -14.86 31.48
CA THR A 279 -18.31 -15.41 32.11
C THR A 279 -17.03 -14.80 31.53
N VAL A 280 -17.00 -14.50 30.24
CA VAL A 280 -15.85 -13.85 29.57
C VAL A 280 -15.68 -12.40 30.07
N LEU A 281 -16.78 -11.68 30.32
CA LEU A 281 -16.74 -10.29 30.78
C LEU A 281 -16.28 -10.15 32.25
N LEU A 282 -16.58 -11.14 33.10
CA LEU A 282 -16.12 -11.17 34.49
C LEU A 282 -14.64 -11.58 34.64
N ILE A 283 -14.11 -12.45 33.77
CA ILE A 283 -12.69 -12.81 33.81
C ILE A 283 -11.81 -11.63 33.32
N GLY A 284 -12.25 -10.90 32.30
CA GLY A 284 -11.51 -9.74 31.79
C GLY A 284 -11.36 -8.58 32.78
N SER A 285 -12.36 -8.35 33.64
CA SER A 285 -12.33 -7.24 34.60
C SER A 285 -11.40 -7.50 35.81
N VAL A 286 -11.23 -8.74 36.23
CA VAL A 286 -10.30 -9.10 37.33
C VAL A 286 -8.82 -8.99 36.89
N GLY A 287 -8.50 -9.30 35.62
CA GLY A 287 -7.13 -9.21 35.10
C GLY A 287 -6.58 -7.78 35.08
N ILE A 288 -7.41 -6.78 34.76
CA ILE A 288 -7.01 -5.36 34.70
C ILE A 288 -6.69 -4.79 36.09
N MET A 289 -7.39 -5.24 37.15
CA MET A 289 -7.07 -4.80 38.51
C MET A 289 -5.74 -5.35 39.04
N ILE A 290 -5.35 -6.58 38.66
CA ILE A 290 -4.08 -7.18 39.11
C ILE A 290 -2.88 -6.52 38.39
N TRP A 291 -3.03 -6.15 37.12
CA TRP A 291 -1.95 -5.55 36.34
C TRP A 291 -1.63 -4.11 36.77
N THR A 292 -2.67 -3.32 37.11
CA THR A 292 -2.49 -1.92 37.55
C THR A 292 -1.93 -1.80 38.98
N GLY A 293 -2.19 -2.77 39.85
CA GLY A 293 -1.64 -2.83 41.21
C GLY A 293 -0.12 -3.09 41.25
N ARG A 294 0.41 -3.87 40.30
CA ARG A 294 1.82 -4.29 40.31
C ARG A 294 2.81 -3.21 39.82
N ARG A 295 2.35 -2.19 39.08
CA ARG A 295 3.20 -1.10 38.58
C ARG A 295 3.52 -0.01 39.61
N ARG A 296 2.89 0.00 40.79
CA ARG A 296 3.16 1.01 41.84
C ARG A 296 4.26 0.62 42.83
N SER A 297 4.82 -0.59 42.75
CA SER A 297 5.84 -1.07 43.70
C SER A 297 7.29 -1.06 43.19
N ALA A 298 7.56 -0.53 42.00
CA ALA A 298 8.89 -0.59 41.37
C ALA A 298 9.61 0.76 41.25
N ALA A 299 9.29 1.73 42.12
CA ALA A 299 9.91 3.05 42.10
C ALA A 299 10.28 3.53 43.51
N SER A 300 11.22 2.86 44.18
CA SER A 300 11.98 3.45 45.30
C SER A 300 13.20 2.59 45.69
N GLU A 301 14.28 2.61 44.92
CA GLU A 301 15.63 2.30 45.47
C GLU A 301 16.72 2.67 44.45
N ILE A 302 17.18 3.92 44.49
CA ILE A 302 18.50 4.30 43.98
C ILE A 302 19.10 5.24 45.02
N GLU A 303 19.91 4.66 45.91
CA GLU A 303 20.76 5.34 46.88
C GLU A 303 22.07 5.78 46.18
N PRO A 304 22.55 7.02 46.38
CA PRO A 304 23.81 7.46 45.78
C PRO A 304 25.03 7.12 46.65
N GLU A 305 26.00 6.46 46.03
CA GLU A 305 27.31 6.11 46.58
C GLU A 305 28.23 7.35 46.71
N PRO A 306 28.91 7.56 47.85
CA PRO A 306 29.83 8.68 48.04
C PRO A 306 31.22 8.39 47.43
N ARG A 307 31.72 9.33 46.62
CA ARG A 307 33.12 9.36 46.17
C ARG A 307 34.04 9.70 47.34
N ASP A 308 34.85 8.73 47.74
CA ASP A 308 36.03 8.97 48.56
C ASP A 308 37.19 9.58 47.77
N ARG A 309 37.90 10.44 48.49
CA ARG A 309 39.10 11.18 48.10
C ARG A 309 40.31 10.27 48.14
N GLU A 310 41.22 10.45 47.19
CA GLU A 310 42.68 10.51 47.40
C GLU A 310 43.35 11.19 46.19
#